data_AF-A0A2N0XJ24-F1
#
_entry.id   AF-A0A2N0XJ24-F1
#
_cell.length_a   1.000
_cell.length_b   1.000
_cell.length_c   1.000
_cell.angle_alpha   90.00
_cell.angle_beta   90.00
_cell.angle_gamma   90.00
#
_symmetry.space_group_name_H-M   'P 1'
#
loop_
_entity.id
_entity.type
_entity.pdbx_description
1 polymer ?
#
loop_
_entity_poly.entity_id
_entity_poly.type
_entity_poly.pdbx_seq_one_letter_code
_entity_poly.pdbx_strand_id
1 'polypeptide(L)' 'MKKRIFIMICSGLGLPVCAQVGINTPVPTQALDVNGNARVRTMTDINTNALTLQYNRKVMQMETGILGLLQTVL' A
#
# COMPACT_ATOMS: atom_id res chain seq x y z
N MET A 1 22.76 28.96 -33.59
CA MET A 1 23.36 28.07 -32.57
C MET A 1 22.39 27.93 -31.41
N LYS A 2 21.92 26.69 -31.17
CA LYS A 2 20.78 26.34 -30.33
C LYS A 2 21.12 26.49 -28.84
N LYS A 3 20.62 27.55 -28.19
CA LYS A 3 20.71 27.71 -26.74
C LYS A 3 19.76 26.71 -26.11
N ARG A 4 20.32 25.78 -25.32
CA ARG A 4 19.63 24.70 -24.63
C ARG A 4 18.66 25.29 -23.59
N ILE A 5 17.42 25.50 -24.01
CA ILE A 5 16.31 25.70 -23.08
C ILE A 5 15.96 24.29 -22.56
N PHE A 6 16.58 23.87 -21.46
CA PHE A 6 16.04 22.77 -20.66
C PHE A 6 14.95 23.38 -19.79
N ILE A 7 13.83 23.69 -20.42
CA ILE A 7 12.64 24.10 -19.72
C ILE A 7 12.05 22.83 -19.10
N MET A 8 12.22 22.73 -17.78
CA MET A 8 11.51 21.79 -16.92
C MET A 8 10.04 22.24 -16.79
N ILE A 9 9.31 22.31 -17.92
CA ILE A 9 7.84 22.37 -17.91
C ILE A 9 7.37 20.96 -17.53
N CYS A 10 7.15 20.76 -16.23
CA CYS A 10 6.28 19.71 -15.73
C CYS A 10 5.43 20.16 -14.53
N SER A 11 5.49 21.45 -14.14
CA SER A 11 4.79 21.97 -12.96
C SER A 11 3.49 22.73 -13.28
N GLY A 12 3.03 22.72 -14.53
CA GLY A 12 1.87 23.52 -14.99
C GLY A 12 0.57 22.77 -15.24
N LEU A 13 0.57 21.43 -15.21
CA LEU A 13 -0.67 20.66 -15.18
C LEU A 13 -0.82 20.10 -13.77
N GLY A 14 -1.96 20.36 -13.14
CA GLY A 14 -2.36 19.74 -11.87
C GLY A 14 -2.57 18.24 -12.07
N LEU A 15 -1.49 17.51 -12.28
CA LEU A 15 -1.51 16.06 -12.29
C LEU A 15 -1.90 15.60 -10.88
N PRO A 16 -2.78 14.60 -10.75
CA PRO A 16 -3.12 14.06 -9.43
C PRO A 16 -1.82 13.62 -8.77
N VAL A 17 -1.44 14.30 -7.69
CA VAL A 17 -0.32 13.86 -6.86
C VAL A 17 -0.82 12.61 -6.15
N CYS A 18 -0.49 11.45 -6.70
CA CYS A 18 -0.71 10.18 -6.03
C CYS A 18 0.21 10.16 -4.81
N ALA A 19 -0.36 10.18 -3.60
CA ALA A 19 0.39 10.07 -2.35
C ALA A 19 0.86 8.62 -2.06
N GLN A 20 1.25 7.89 -3.10
CA GLN A 20 1.68 6.51 -2.99
C GLN A 20 3.10 6.45 -2.45
N VAL A 21 3.35 5.51 -1.55
CA VAL A 21 4.68 5.23 -1.00
C VAL A 21 5.15 3.88 -1.55
N GLY A 22 6.19 3.92 -2.38
CA GLY A 22 6.87 2.72 -2.88
C GLY A 22 8.13 2.43 -2.08
N ILE A 23 8.30 1.21 -1.58
CA ILE A 23 9.53 0.74 -0.96
C ILE A 23 10.09 -0.39 -1.82
N ASN A 24 11.22 -0.13 -2.48
CA ASN A 24 11.77 -1.01 -3.51
C ASN A 24 10.79 -1.27 -4.69
N THR A 25 9.86 -0.32 -4.91
CA THR A 25 8.87 -0.37 -5.98
C THR A 25 8.84 0.99 -6.71
N PRO A 26 9.50 1.14 -7.87
CA PRO A 26 9.63 2.43 -8.56
C PRO A 26 8.32 2.91 -9.21
N VAL A 27 7.35 2.00 -9.40
CA VAL A 27 6.01 2.31 -9.91
C VAL A 27 4.97 1.64 -8.98
N PRO A 28 4.63 2.27 -7.85
CA PRO A 28 3.66 1.71 -6.89
C PRO A 28 2.27 1.54 -7.53
N THR A 29 1.63 0.40 -7.31
CA THR A 29 0.25 0.14 -7.77
C THR A 29 -0.80 0.38 -6.69
N GLN A 30 -0.35 0.48 -5.44
CA GLN A 30 -1.18 0.69 -4.24
C GLN A 30 -0.71 1.93 -3.48
N ALA A 31 -1.48 2.36 -2.48
CA ALA A 31 -1.10 3.49 -1.62
C ALA A 31 0.22 3.24 -0.86
N LEU A 32 0.45 1.99 -0.46
CA LEU A 32 1.73 1.50 0.04
C LEU A 32 2.06 0.22 -0.74
N ASP A 33 3.18 0.23 -1.46
CA ASP A 33 3.63 -0.90 -2.27
C ASP A 33 5.06 -1.27 -1.84
N VAL A 34 5.26 -2.53 -1.44
CA VAL A 34 6.53 -3.03 -0.91
C VAL A 34 6.91 -4.30 -1.65
N ASN A 35 7.98 -4.25 -2.43
CA ASN A 35 8.58 -5.45 -2.99
C ASN A 35 9.52 -6.09 -1.95
N GLY A 36 8.93 -6.86 -1.03
CA GLY A 36 9.62 -7.54 0.07
C GLY A 36 8.73 -7.76 1.29
N ASN A 37 9.37 -7.91 2.47
CA ASN A 37 8.67 -8.15 3.73
C ASN A 37 8.31 -6.84 4.43
N ALA A 38 7.04 -6.66 4.80
CA ALA A 38 6.59 -5.56 5.66
C ALA A 38 6.48 -6.03 7.13
N ARG A 39 6.94 -5.20 8.07
CA ARG A 39 6.76 -5.42 9.52
C ARG A 39 5.93 -4.28 10.12
N VAL A 40 4.74 -4.61 10.59
CA VAL A 40 3.87 -3.69 11.34
C VAL A 40 4.12 -3.88 12.83
N ARG A 41 4.57 -2.83 13.54
CA ARG A 41 4.90 -2.90 14.97
C ARG A 41 3.69 -2.72 15.88
N THR A 42 2.75 -1.89 15.47
CA THR A 42 1.55 -1.53 16.23
C THR A 42 0.38 -1.41 15.26
N MET A 43 -0.76 -2.00 15.59
CA MET A 43 -2.00 -1.93 14.81
C MET A 43 -3.14 -1.61 15.78
N THR A 44 -3.49 -0.33 15.91
CA THR A 44 -4.39 0.17 16.97
C THR A 44 -5.87 0.16 16.59
N ASP A 45 -6.21 0.12 15.30
CA ASP A 45 -7.59 0.20 14.80
C ASP A 45 -7.88 -0.85 13.74
N ILE A 46 -7.97 -2.12 14.14
CA ILE A 46 -8.64 -3.11 13.29
C ILE A 46 -10.14 -2.94 13.53
N ASN A 47 -10.79 -2.03 12.78
CA ASN A 47 -12.24 -1.90 12.83
C ASN A 47 -12.86 -3.20 12.32
N THR A 48 -13.21 -4.09 13.25
CA THR A 48 -13.86 -5.35 12.94
C THR A 48 -15.30 -5.27 13.39
N ASN A 49 -16.10 -4.47 12.67
CA ASN A 49 -17.55 -4.56 12.81
C ASN A 49 -17.99 -5.99 12.45
N ALA A 50 -18.47 -6.70 13.48
CA ALA A 50 -18.91 -8.10 13.55
C ALA A 50 -17.83 -9.16 13.86
N LEU A 51 -17.89 -9.69 15.11
CA LEU A 51 -17.53 -11.06 15.53
C LEU A 51 -16.06 -11.39 15.93
N THR A 52 -15.24 -10.41 16.33
CA THR A 52 -13.79 -10.60 16.60
C THR A 52 -13.38 -10.74 18.06
N LEU A 53 -13.87 -11.74 18.79
CA LEU A 53 -13.20 -12.15 20.04
C LEU A 53 -13.05 -13.65 20.23
N GLN A 54 -13.55 -14.50 19.31
CA GLN A 54 -13.52 -15.96 19.51
C GLN A 54 -12.64 -16.73 18.53
N TYR A 55 -12.03 -16.05 17.57
CA TYR A 55 -11.01 -16.67 16.72
C TYR A 55 -9.72 -15.88 16.88
N ASN A 56 -8.64 -16.59 17.16
CA ASN A 56 -7.28 -16.09 17.23
C ASN A 56 -6.82 -15.75 15.80
N ARG A 57 -7.47 -14.76 15.16
CA ARG A 57 -7.38 -14.54 13.71
C ARG A 57 -6.04 -13.91 13.38
N LYS A 58 -5.13 -14.74 12.87
CA LYS A 58 -3.92 -14.28 12.19
C LYS A 58 -4.36 -13.56 10.91
N VAL A 59 -3.99 -12.28 10.78
CA VAL A 59 -4.08 -11.56 9.50
C VAL A 59 -3.04 -12.17 8.57
N MET A 60 -3.45 -12.67 7.40
CA MET A 60 -2.56 -13.31 6.43
C MET A 60 -2.81 -12.73 5.05
N GLN A 61 -1.78 -12.67 4.21
CA GLN A 61 -1.97 -12.34 2.80
C GLN A 61 -2.76 -13.46 2.12
N MET A 62 -3.84 -13.09 1.42
CA MET A 62 -4.60 -13.97 0.55
C MET A 62 -3.92 -14.07 -0.82
N GLU A 63 -4.29 -15.05 -1.63
CA GLU A 63 -3.80 -15.18 -3.02
C GLU A 63 -4.08 -13.92 -3.87
N THR A 64 -5.12 -13.16 -3.53
CA THR A 64 -5.45 -11.87 -4.15
C THR A 64 -4.46 -10.74 -3.84
N GLY A 65 -3.44 -11.00 -3.01
CA GLY A 65 -2.47 -10.00 -2.56
C GLY A 65 -2.99 -9.08 -1.45
N ILE A 66 -4.27 -9.20 -1.08
CA ILE A 66 -4.90 -8.44 0.00
C ILE A 66 -4.71 -9.16 1.33
N LEU A 67 -4.58 -8.40 2.42
CA LEU A 67 -4.59 -8.97 3.77
C LEU A 67 -6.01 -9.40 4.14
N GLY A 68 -6.18 -10.68 4.46
CA GLY A 68 -7.43 -11.28 4.92
C GLY A 68 -7.29 -11.95 6.28
N LEU A 69 -8.38 -12.54 6.76
CA LEU A 69 -8.42 -13.28 8.01
C LEU A 69 -8.33 -14.77 7.72
N LEU A 70 -7.40 -15.47 8.38
CA LEU A 70 -7.42 -16.92 8.37
C LEU A 70 -8.59 -17.42 9.21
N GLN A 71 -9.59 -18.04 8.57
CA GLN A 71 -10.63 -18.78 9.27
C GLN A 71 -10.22 -20.26 9.33
N THR A 72 -9.80 -20.72 10.50
CA THR A 72 -9.70 -22.16 10.76
C THR A 72 -11.11 -22.69 10.97
N VAL A 73 -11.63 -23.46 10.02
CA VAL A 73 -12.84 -24.26 10.21
C VAL A 73 -12.43 -25.53 10.95
N LEU A 74 -13.04 -25.80 12.10
CA LEU A 74 -12.91 -27.07 12.82
C LEU A 74 -13.81 -28.13 12.19
#